data_AF-A0A1Q8RD53-F1
#
_entry.id   AF-A0A1Q8RD53-F1
#
_cell.length_a   1.000
_cell.length_b   1.000
_cell.length_c   1.000
_cell.angle_alpha   90.00
_cell.angle_beta   90.00
_cell.angle_gamma   90.00
#
_symmetry.space_group_name_H-M   'P 1'
#
loop_
_entity.id
_entity.type
_entity.pdbx_description
1 polymer ?
#
loop_
_entity_poly.entity_id
_entity_poly.type
_entity_poly.pdbx_seq_one_letter_code
_entity_poly.pdbx_strand_id
1 'polypeptide(L)'
;MEGLVRLTRPAVIYNALTVDYGTKPGQNFQRRVLNAFKIQSHLMFYDTKYNTFKTTISNLHKAFSETAEKMWAYWRCLPMVNRPGDKLIIQTVMKVIDVAFALLTGKARREKYPSYACAVEKTHATWLGLDAVRTVLKRKQANFAAVLSWIEGELARLDPKQTAWAAKLCR
;
A
#
# COMPACT_ATOMS: atom_id res chain seq x y z
N MET A 1 -11.63 21.17 -31.16
CA MET A 1 -12.18 20.80 -29.85
C MET A 1 -11.55 19.46 -29.45
N GLU A 2 -10.39 19.50 -28.79
CA GLU A 2 -9.72 18.30 -28.29
C GLU A 2 -10.44 17.80 -27.03
N GLY A 3 -11.12 16.67 -27.18
CA GLY A 3 -11.78 15.99 -26.07
C GLY A 3 -10.75 15.37 -25.15
N LEU A 4 -10.48 16.02 -24.01
CA LEU A 4 -9.83 15.42 -22.85
C LEU A 4 -10.70 14.25 -22.37
N VAL A 5 -10.43 13.05 -22.89
CA VAL A 5 -10.98 11.80 -22.37
C VAL A 5 -10.56 11.70 -20.91
N ARG A 6 -11.52 11.92 -20.00
CA ARG A 6 -11.34 11.63 -18.58
C ARG A 6 -11.13 10.13 -18.43
N LEU A 7 -9.87 9.70 -18.41
CA LEU A 7 -9.50 8.33 -18.08
C LEU A 7 -10.10 8.02 -16.70
N THR A 8 -10.96 7.00 -16.65
CA THR A 8 -11.51 6.51 -15.39
C THR A 8 -10.35 6.02 -14.50
N ARG A 9 -10.46 6.16 -13.18
CA ARG A 9 -9.40 5.72 -12.23
C ARG A 9 -8.84 4.32 -12.53
N PRO A 10 -9.65 3.31 -12.91
CA PRO A 10 -9.13 2.00 -13.30
C PRO A 10 -8.20 2.07 -14.52
N ALA A 11 -8.57 2.80 -15.57
CA ALA A 11 -7.79 2.91 -16.80
C ALA A 11 -6.41 3.55 -16.58
N VAL A 12 -6.32 4.57 -15.71
CA VAL A 12 -5.03 5.18 -15.33
C VAL A 12 -4.12 4.17 -14.63
N ILE A 13 -4.68 3.35 -13.74
CA ILE A 13 -3.92 2.34 -13.00
C ILE A 13 -3.37 1.26 -13.94
N TYR A 14 -4.18 0.80 -14.90
CA TYR A 14 -3.74 -0.22 -15.86
C TYR A 14 -2.64 0.28 -16.80
N ASN A 15 -2.79 1.50 -17.33
CA ASN A 15 -1.81 2.07 -18.26
C ASN A 15 -0.46 2.39 -17.60
N ALA A 16 -0.42 2.54 -16.27
CA ALA A 16 0.81 2.76 -15.51
C ALA A 16 1.57 1.45 -15.15
N LEU A 17 1.05 0.27 -15.51
CA LEU A 17 1.65 -1.02 -15.14
C LEU A 17 2.57 -1.56 -16.23
N THR A 18 3.88 -1.63 -15.95
CA THR A 18 4.81 -2.44 -16.74
C THR A 18 4.83 -3.87 -16.22
N VAL A 19 4.23 -4.80 -16.97
CA VAL A 19 4.18 -6.23 -16.64
C VAL A 19 5.43 -6.93 -17.19
N ASP A 20 6.09 -7.74 -16.36
CA ASP A 20 7.35 -8.44 -16.69
C ASP A 20 7.15 -9.94 -16.49
N TYR A 21 7.39 -10.71 -17.56
CA TYR A 21 7.15 -12.15 -17.62
C TYR A 21 8.41 -13.00 -17.35
N GLY A 22 9.46 -12.43 -16.75
CA GLY A 22 10.72 -13.12 -16.50
C GLY A 22 10.66 -14.33 -15.55
N THR A 23 11.76 -15.10 -15.52
CA THR A 23 11.92 -16.42 -14.88
C THR A 23 11.85 -16.46 -13.34
N LYS A 24 11.73 -15.31 -12.67
CA LYS A 24 11.57 -15.21 -11.20
C LYS A 24 10.29 -14.43 -10.83
N PRO A 25 9.10 -14.98 -11.14
CA PRO A 25 7.83 -14.25 -11.06
C PRO A 25 7.55 -13.72 -9.64
N GLY A 26 7.92 -14.47 -8.60
CA GLY A 26 7.68 -14.04 -7.21
C GLY A 26 8.56 -12.87 -6.72
N GLN A 27 9.86 -12.88 -7.04
CA GLN A 27 10.74 -11.75 -6.71
C GLN A 27 10.37 -10.50 -7.52
N ASN A 28 9.99 -10.70 -8.79
CA ASN A 28 9.49 -9.62 -9.63
C ASN A 28 8.19 -9.03 -9.08
N PHE A 29 7.24 -9.86 -8.64
CA PHE A 29 6.02 -9.41 -7.99
C PHE A 29 6.30 -8.50 -6.80
N GLN A 30 7.03 -8.99 -5.79
CA GLN A 30 7.29 -8.22 -4.58
C GLN A 30 8.04 -6.92 -4.89
N ARG A 31 9.07 -6.97 -5.74
CA ARG A 31 9.84 -5.80 -6.16
C ARG A 31 8.95 -4.75 -6.85
N ARG A 32 8.04 -5.17 -7.74
CA ARG A 32 7.13 -4.27 -8.46
C ARG A 32 6.17 -3.57 -7.50
N VAL A 33 5.58 -4.31 -6.56
CA VAL A 33 4.69 -3.76 -5.54
C VAL A 33 5.42 -2.76 -4.63
N LEU A 34 6.62 -3.11 -4.17
CA LEU A 34 7.44 -2.21 -3.35
C LEU A 34 7.83 -0.92 -4.09
N ASN A 35 8.21 -1.04 -5.36
CA ASN A 35 8.57 0.12 -6.17
C ASN A 35 7.35 1.01 -6.45
N ALA A 36 6.17 0.43 -6.66
CA ALA A 36 4.93 1.17 -6.84
C ALA A 36 4.64 2.09 -5.65
N PHE A 37 4.79 1.58 -4.41
CA PHE A 37 4.64 2.39 -3.20
C PHE A 37 5.71 3.50 -3.12
N LYS A 38 6.98 3.16 -3.36
CA LYS A 38 8.09 4.12 -3.24
C LYS A 38 7.96 5.29 -4.21
N ILE A 39 7.63 5.02 -5.47
CA ILE A 39 7.55 6.04 -6.53
C ILE A 39 6.47 7.08 -6.22
N GLN A 40 5.29 6.65 -5.72
CA GLN A 40 4.19 7.57 -5.41
C GLN A 40 4.32 8.23 -4.01
N SER A 41 5.23 7.74 -3.16
CA SER A 41 5.37 8.18 -1.76
C SER A 41 6.34 9.36 -1.60
N HIS A 42 5.94 10.51 -2.16
CA HIS A 42 6.69 11.76 -2.02
C HIS A 42 6.76 12.22 -0.56
N LEU A 43 7.93 12.75 -0.16
CA LEU A 43 8.21 13.23 1.20
C LEU A 43 7.15 14.21 1.71
N MET A 44 6.76 15.17 0.87
CA MET A 44 5.87 16.27 1.22
C MET A 44 4.49 15.84 1.71
N PHE A 45 4.03 14.63 1.35
CA PHE A 45 2.72 14.12 1.76
C PHE A 45 2.70 13.63 3.21
N TYR A 46 3.87 13.37 3.79
CA TYR A 46 4.01 12.77 5.11
C TYR A 46 4.70 13.69 6.13
N ASP A 47 5.09 14.89 5.70
CA ASP A 47 5.73 15.86 6.57
C ASP A 47 4.69 16.47 7.52
N THR A 48 4.76 16.08 8.80
CA THR A 48 3.84 16.54 9.85
C THR A 48 4.16 17.95 10.34
N LYS A 49 5.23 18.58 9.84
CA LYS A 49 5.49 20.01 10.06
C LYS A 49 4.54 20.88 9.24
N TYR A 50 4.20 20.44 8.02
CA TYR A 50 3.38 21.19 7.07
C TYR A 50 1.98 20.58 6.88
N ASN A 51 1.79 19.31 7.25
CA ASN A 51 0.50 18.64 7.19
C ASN A 51 0.01 18.29 8.59
N THR A 52 -1.30 18.39 8.79
CA THR A 52 -1.91 17.82 10.00
C THR A 52 -1.69 16.31 10.03
N PHE A 53 -1.65 15.73 11.24
CA PHE A 53 -1.53 14.28 11.39
C PHE A 53 -2.65 13.52 10.65
N LYS A 54 -3.89 14.03 10.68
CA LYS A 54 -5.03 13.50 9.92
C LYS A 54 -4.74 13.43 8.42
N THR A 55 -4.21 14.52 7.84
CA THR A 55 -3.85 14.56 6.41
C THR A 55 -2.76 13.54 6.08
N THR A 56 -1.72 13.46 6.90
CA THR A 56 -0.61 12.51 6.72
C THR A 56 -1.09 11.05 6.72
N ILE A 57 -1.96 10.68 7.66
CA ILE A 57 -2.57 9.35 7.72
C ILE A 57 -3.44 9.08 6.49
N SER A 58 -4.28 10.05 6.09
CA SER A 58 -5.15 9.91 4.92
C SER A 58 -4.33 9.70 3.64
N ASN A 59 -3.26 10.47 3.45
CA ASN A 59 -2.31 10.30 2.35
C ASN A 59 -1.66 8.91 2.37
N LEU A 60 -1.25 8.42 3.55
CA LEU A 60 -0.64 7.11 3.71
C LEU A 60 -1.61 5.97 3.39
N HIS A 61 -2.86 6.05 3.86
CA HIS A 61 -3.91 5.08 3.52
C HIS A 61 -4.19 5.04 2.01
N LYS A 62 -4.28 6.23 1.38
CA LYS A 62 -4.47 6.34 -0.06
C LYS A 62 -3.30 5.73 -0.83
N ALA A 63 -2.06 5.99 -0.41
CA ALA A 63 -0.87 5.39 -1.01
C ALA A 63 -0.86 3.85 -0.86
N PHE A 64 -1.27 3.31 0.29
CA PHE A 64 -1.43 1.86 0.43
C PHE A 64 -2.53 1.32 -0.48
N SER A 65 -3.67 2.00 -0.59
CA SER A 65 -4.80 1.59 -1.45
C SER A 65 -4.40 1.55 -2.92
N GLU A 66 -3.74 2.60 -3.42
CA GLU A 66 -3.22 2.64 -4.79
C GLU A 66 -2.17 1.55 -5.05
N THR A 67 -1.32 1.25 -4.06
CA THR A 67 -0.35 0.16 -4.15
C THR A 67 -1.04 -1.20 -4.21
N ALA A 68 -2.09 -1.41 -3.42
CA ALA A 68 -2.87 -2.64 -3.40
C ALA A 68 -3.63 -2.84 -4.72
N GLU A 69 -4.17 -1.78 -5.32
CA GLU A 69 -4.81 -1.83 -6.64
C GLU A 69 -3.80 -2.21 -7.73
N LYS A 70 -2.59 -1.60 -7.72
CA LYS A 70 -1.49 -1.96 -8.64
C LYS A 70 -1.02 -3.40 -8.42
N MET A 71 -0.91 -3.84 -7.17
CA MET A 71 -0.55 -5.22 -6.81
C MET A 71 -1.55 -6.22 -7.40
N TRP A 72 -2.84 -5.98 -7.19
CA TRP A 72 -3.91 -6.83 -7.72
C TRP A 72 -3.92 -6.84 -9.25
N ALA A 73 -3.78 -5.67 -9.88
CA ALA A 73 -3.75 -5.57 -11.33
C ALA A 73 -2.57 -6.34 -11.92
N TYR A 74 -1.37 -6.21 -11.32
CA TYR A 74 -0.21 -7.01 -11.71
C TYR A 74 -0.46 -8.52 -11.52
N TRP A 75 -1.00 -8.94 -10.38
CA TRP A 75 -1.36 -10.35 -10.13
C TRP A 75 -2.32 -10.89 -11.21
N ARG A 76 -3.33 -10.09 -11.58
CA ARG A 76 -4.34 -10.47 -12.58
C ARG A 76 -3.73 -10.66 -13.97
N CYS A 77 -2.76 -9.83 -14.34
CA CYS A 77 -2.08 -9.87 -15.62
C CYS A 77 -1.06 -11.02 -15.74
N LEU A 78 -0.71 -11.71 -14.64
CA LEU A 78 0.18 -12.86 -14.71
C LEU A 78 -0.56 -14.12 -15.22
N PRO A 79 0.13 -14.97 -16.01
CA PRO A 79 -0.36 -16.31 -16.35
C PRO A 79 -0.66 -17.09 -15.07
N MET A 80 -1.69 -17.96 -15.10
CA MET A 80 -2.16 -18.69 -13.91
C MET A 80 -1.04 -19.44 -13.19
N VAL A 81 -0.12 -20.05 -13.94
CA VAL A 81 1.06 -20.78 -13.42
C VAL A 81 2.07 -19.90 -12.68
N ASN A 82 2.08 -18.58 -12.97
CA ASN A 82 3.01 -17.61 -12.42
C ASN A 82 2.37 -16.71 -11.36
N ARG A 83 1.07 -16.90 -11.06
CA ARG A 83 0.37 -16.09 -10.06
C ARG A 83 0.93 -16.41 -8.67
N PRO A 84 1.35 -15.39 -7.91
CA PRO A 84 1.73 -15.54 -6.51
C PRO A 84 0.62 -16.24 -5.70
N GLY A 85 1.01 -17.25 -4.93
CA GLY A 85 0.16 -17.83 -3.89
C GLY A 85 0.06 -16.94 -2.66
N ASP A 86 -0.88 -17.25 -1.77
CA ASP A 86 -1.24 -16.44 -0.60
C ASP A 86 -0.06 -16.11 0.30
N LYS A 87 0.83 -17.06 0.55
CA LYS A 87 2.04 -16.85 1.38
C LYS A 87 2.92 -15.73 0.84
N LEU A 88 3.14 -15.67 -0.47
CA LEU A 88 3.96 -14.62 -1.08
C LEU A 88 3.25 -13.27 -1.08
N ILE A 89 1.93 -13.26 -1.24
CA ILE A 89 1.11 -12.05 -1.14
C ILE A 89 1.21 -11.48 0.28
N ILE A 90 1.00 -12.30 1.31
CA ILE A 90 1.11 -11.92 2.73
C ILE A 90 2.49 -11.35 3.04
N GLN A 91 3.57 -12.05 2.64
CA GLN A 91 4.93 -11.57 2.81
C GLN A 91 5.17 -10.22 2.11
N THR A 92 4.60 -10.03 0.92
CA THR A 92 4.70 -8.78 0.17
C THR A 92 3.96 -7.65 0.88
N VAL A 93 2.75 -7.87 1.39
CA VAL A 93 1.99 -6.88 2.16
C VAL A 93 2.77 -6.43 3.40
N MET A 94 3.28 -7.38 4.19
CA MET A 94 4.11 -7.07 5.36
C MET A 94 5.36 -6.28 4.98
N LYS A 95 6.04 -6.69 3.90
CA LYS A 95 7.24 -6.00 3.43
C LYS A 95 6.95 -4.57 2.96
N VAL A 96 5.80 -4.34 2.32
CA VAL A 96 5.36 -3.00 1.90
C VAL A 96 5.12 -2.12 3.12
N ILE A 97 4.47 -2.64 4.17
CA ILE A 97 4.27 -1.93 5.44
C ILE A 97 5.61 -1.60 6.12
N ASP A 98 6.56 -2.54 6.15
CA ASP A 98 7.90 -2.32 6.69
C ASP A 98 8.67 -1.26 5.94
N VAL A 99 8.69 -1.35 4.61
CA VAL A 99 9.35 -0.39 3.74
C VAL A 99 8.69 0.97 3.83
N ALA A 100 7.36 1.04 3.91
CA ALA A 100 6.64 2.29 4.10
C ALA A 100 7.07 2.98 5.40
N PHE A 101 7.02 2.27 6.52
CA PHE A 101 7.43 2.82 7.80
C PHE A 101 8.90 3.29 7.77
N ALA A 102 9.83 2.43 7.31
CA ALA A 102 11.24 2.78 7.20
C ALA A 102 11.50 3.96 6.24
N LEU A 103 10.74 4.06 5.14
CA LEU A 103 10.83 5.18 4.21
C LEU A 103 10.36 6.47 4.88
N LEU A 104 9.31 6.44 5.68
CA LEU A 104 8.71 7.61 6.32
C LEU A 104 9.51 8.09 7.54
N THR A 105 10.10 7.19 8.33
CA THR A 105 10.72 7.51 9.63
C THR A 105 12.24 7.26 9.67
N GLY A 106 12.81 6.72 8.60
CA GLY A 106 14.22 6.31 8.55
C GLY A 106 15.21 7.43 8.80
N LYS A 107 16.32 7.09 9.46
CA LYS A 107 17.41 8.02 9.80
C LYS A 107 17.97 8.74 8.58
N ALA A 108 18.24 8.00 7.50
CA ALA A 108 18.77 8.56 6.25
C ALA A 108 17.87 9.66 5.65
N ARG A 109 16.55 9.56 5.82
CA ARG A 109 15.61 10.60 5.36
C ARG A 109 15.73 11.87 6.20
N ARG A 110 15.86 11.75 7.52
CA ARG A 110 16.05 12.88 8.43
C ARG A 110 17.42 13.54 8.26
N GLU A 111 18.47 12.76 8.00
CA GLU A 111 19.79 13.29 7.68
C GLU A 111 19.79 14.06 6.35
N LYS A 112 19.09 13.54 5.33
CA LYS A 112 18.96 14.22 4.04
C LYS A 112 18.05 15.47 4.09
N TYR A 113 17.05 15.46 4.97
CA TYR A 113 16.09 16.55 5.13
C TYR A 113 15.92 16.91 6.62
N PRO A 114 16.81 17.73 7.21
CA PRO A 114 16.80 18.02 8.64
C PRO A 114 15.52 18.66 9.16
N SER A 115 14.78 19.36 8.30
CA SER A 115 13.50 20.00 8.65
C SER A 115 12.29 19.07 8.56
N TYR A 116 12.46 17.84 8.08
CA TYR A 116 11.36 16.89 7.91
C TYR A 116 10.96 16.25 9.24
N ALA A 117 9.68 16.33 9.56
CA ALA A 117 9.10 15.65 10.71
C ALA A 117 8.06 14.62 10.26
N CYS A 118 8.00 13.47 10.94
CA CYS A 118 6.94 12.49 10.70
C CYS A 118 6.54 11.83 12.01
N ALA A 119 5.29 12.05 12.43
CA ALA A 119 4.71 11.47 13.64
C ALA A 119 4.04 10.09 13.41
N VAL A 120 4.26 9.46 12.25
CA VAL A 120 3.68 8.15 11.95
C VAL A 120 4.41 7.06 12.73
N GLU A 121 3.68 6.31 13.54
CA GLU A 121 4.17 5.15 14.27
C GLU A 121 4.01 3.86 13.46
N LYS A 122 4.67 2.79 13.91
CA LYS A 122 4.60 1.49 13.25
C LYS A 122 3.18 0.94 13.26
N THR A 123 2.48 1.05 14.38
CA THR A 123 1.08 0.62 14.54
C THR A 123 0.17 1.33 13.54
N HIS A 124 0.37 2.64 13.33
CA HIS A 124 -0.36 3.40 12.32
C HIS A 124 -0.13 2.85 10.91
N ALA A 125 1.14 2.66 10.52
CA ALA A 125 1.48 2.14 9.19
C ALA A 125 0.93 0.72 8.98
N THR A 126 1.01 -0.16 9.99
CA THR A 126 0.50 -1.53 9.90
C THR A 126 -1.01 -1.55 9.74
N TRP A 127 -1.75 -0.83 10.60
CA TRP A 127 -3.21 -0.81 10.52
C TRP A 127 -3.69 -0.26 9.17
N LEU A 128 -3.14 0.88 8.73
CA LEU A 128 -3.53 1.52 7.46
C LEU A 128 -3.20 0.64 6.25
N GLY A 129 -2.04 -0.02 6.27
CA GLY A 129 -1.63 -0.91 5.18
C GLY A 129 -2.55 -2.13 5.08
N LEU A 130 -2.85 -2.77 6.20
CA LEU A 130 -3.76 -3.92 6.27
C LEU A 130 -5.18 -3.53 5.86
N ASP A 131 -5.71 -2.41 6.39
CA ASP A 131 -7.05 -1.93 6.07
C ASP A 131 -7.22 -1.55 4.59
N ALA A 132 -6.23 -0.87 4.02
CA ALA A 132 -6.24 -0.51 2.61
C ALA A 132 -6.24 -1.76 1.70
N VAL A 133 -5.37 -2.73 1.98
CA VAL A 133 -5.30 -3.99 1.24
C VAL A 133 -6.62 -4.76 1.37
N ARG A 134 -7.16 -4.85 2.59
CA ARG A 134 -8.47 -5.45 2.86
C ARG A 134 -9.56 -4.82 2.00
N THR A 135 -9.65 -3.50 1.98
CA THR A 135 -10.68 -2.75 1.24
C THR A 135 -10.59 -3.03 -0.27
N VAL A 136 -9.39 -3.13 -0.82
CA VAL A 136 -9.18 -3.46 -2.24
C VAL A 136 -9.53 -4.93 -2.53
N LEU A 137 -9.04 -5.86 -1.72
CA LEU A 137 -9.19 -7.30 -1.96
C LEU A 137 -10.57 -7.87 -1.59
N LYS A 138 -11.33 -7.23 -0.69
CA LYS A 138 -12.71 -7.65 -0.36
C LYS A 138 -13.59 -7.76 -1.61
N ARG A 139 -13.43 -6.82 -2.55
CA ARG A 139 -14.12 -6.83 -3.86
C ARG A 139 -13.67 -7.96 -4.80
N LYS A 140 -12.68 -8.78 -4.39
CA LYS A 140 -11.97 -9.80 -5.17
C LYS A 140 -11.83 -11.13 -4.40
N GLN A 141 -12.66 -11.33 -3.37
CA GLN A 141 -12.53 -12.41 -2.37
C GLN A 141 -12.31 -13.83 -2.93
N ALA A 142 -12.88 -14.16 -4.10
CA ALA A 142 -12.77 -15.49 -4.70
C ALA A 142 -11.31 -15.97 -4.90
N ASN A 143 -10.36 -15.05 -5.08
CA ASN A 143 -8.94 -15.38 -5.26
C ASN A 143 -8.06 -15.06 -4.04
N PHE A 144 -8.63 -14.49 -2.97
CA PHE A 144 -7.84 -13.93 -1.86
C PHE A 144 -8.46 -14.24 -0.48
N ALA A 145 -9.31 -15.27 -0.38
CA ALA A 145 -10.03 -15.58 0.86
C ALA A 145 -9.08 -15.84 2.05
N ALA A 146 -8.01 -16.62 1.84
CA ALA A 146 -7.03 -16.90 2.89
C ALA A 146 -6.24 -15.64 3.29
N VAL A 147 -5.86 -14.80 2.32
CA VAL A 147 -5.20 -13.51 2.58
C VAL A 147 -6.12 -12.58 3.38
N LEU A 148 -7.40 -12.50 3.01
CA LEU A 148 -8.40 -11.70 3.73
C LEU A 148 -8.61 -12.20 5.16
N SER A 149 -8.71 -13.52 5.37
CA SER A 149 -8.84 -14.11 6.70
C SER A 149 -7.62 -13.79 7.58
N TRP A 150 -6.41 -13.85 7.01
CA TRP A 150 -5.20 -13.45 7.71
C TRP A 150 -5.22 -11.96 8.08
N ILE A 151 -5.62 -11.08 7.15
CA ILE A 151 -5.69 -9.63 7.42
C ILE A 151 -6.68 -9.32 8.56
N GLU A 152 -7.87 -9.92 8.55
CA GLU A 152 -8.85 -9.69 9.61
C GLU A 152 -8.34 -10.19 10.97
N GLY A 153 -7.61 -11.30 10.99
CA GLY A 153 -6.93 -11.79 12.20
C GLY A 153 -5.87 -10.81 12.72
N GLU A 154 -5.02 -10.28 11.85
CA GLU A 154 -4.01 -9.29 12.25
C GLU A 154 -4.64 -7.96 12.71
N LEU A 155 -5.68 -7.48 12.02
CA LEU A 155 -6.41 -6.28 12.42
C LEU A 155 -7.09 -6.45 13.79
N ALA A 156 -7.61 -7.64 14.11
CA ALA A 156 -8.19 -7.93 15.41
C ALA A 156 -7.14 -7.99 16.54
N ARG A 157 -5.89 -8.32 16.23
CA ARG A 157 -4.77 -8.35 17.20
C ARG A 157 -4.20 -6.97 17.49
N LEU A 158 -4.34 -6.03 16.56
CA LEU A 158 -3.95 -4.64 16.80
C LEU A 158 -4.93 -4.02 17.81
N ASP A 159 -4.41 -3.62 18.98
CA ASP A 159 -5.19 -3.17 20.14
C ASP A 159 -6.31 -2.16 19.73
N PRO A 160 -7.59 -2.44 20.03
CA PRO A 160 -8.71 -1.54 19.78
C PRO A 160 -8.52 -0.14 20.38
N LYS A 161 -7.83 -0.03 21.53
CA LYS A 161 -7.54 1.26 22.16
C LYS A 161 -6.53 2.07 21.35
N GLN A 162 -5.51 1.41 20.79
CA GLN A 162 -4.49 2.02 19.94
C GLN A 162 -4.97 2.32 18.53
N THR A 163 -6.12 1.78 18.11
CA THR A 163 -6.67 1.96 16.75
C THR A 163 -7.99 2.74 16.74
N ALA A 164 -8.49 3.17 17.91
CA ALA A 164 -9.70 3.99 18.06
C ALA A 164 -9.65 5.31 17.26
N TRP A 165 -8.46 5.85 17.01
CA TRP A 165 -8.25 7.02 16.16
C TRP A 165 -8.56 6.72 14.69
N ALA A 166 -8.30 5.50 14.21
CA ALA A 166 -8.41 5.13 12.80
C ALA A 166 -9.88 5.08 12.33
N ALA A 167 -10.79 4.57 13.18
CA ALA A 167 -12.23 4.51 12.90
C ALA A 167 -12.90 5.89 12.74
N LYS A 168 -12.24 6.96 13.21
CA LYS A 168 -12.70 8.36 13.08
C LYS A 168 -12.11 9.07 11.85
N LEU A 169 -11.07 8.53 11.24
CA LEU A 169 -10.31 9.19 10.16
C LEU A 169 -10.58 8.60 8.77
N CYS A 170 -11.05 7.35 8.71
CA CYS A 170 -11.36 6.64 7.46
C CYS A 170 -12.86 6.63 7.09
N ARG A 171 -13.69 7.50 7.70
CA ARG A 171 -15.09 7.74 7.28
C ARG A 171 -15.19 8.93 6.35
#